data_AF-A0A520IBH7-F1
#
_entry.id   AF-A0A520IBH7-F1
#
_cell.length_a   1.000
_cell.length_b   1.000
_cell.length_c   1.000
_cell.angle_alpha   90.00
_cell.angle_beta   90.00
_cell.angle_gamma   90.00
#
_symmetry.space_group_name_H-M   'P 1'
#
loop_
_entity.id
_entity.type
_entity.pdbx_description
1 polymer ?
#
loop_
_entity_poly.entity_id
_entity_poly.type
_entity_poly.pdbx_seq_one_letter_code
_entity_poly.pdbx_strand_id
1 'polypeptide(L)'
;IVSFPSFHATLAAIFIWAFGAMPRLAVPGRVWAVLTIVATPVFGGHYGVDVIMGLFLAPPAIIASRHITRRRRAPHLMDSALPA
;
A
#
# COMPACT_ATOMS: atom_id res chain seq x y z
N ILE A 1 -8.94 -12.83 16.95
CA ILE A 1 -8.62 -11.70 16.05
C ILE A 1 -7.10 -11.69 15.89
N VAL A 2 -6.55 -11.76 14.68
CA VAL A 2 -5.09 -11.69 14.49
C VAL A 2 -4.72 -10.22 14.48
N SER A 3 -4.16 -9.74 15.59
CA SER A 3 -3.86 -8.31 15.81
C SER A 3 -2.61 -7.85 15.07
N PHE A 4 -1.73 -8.80 14.76
CA PHE A 4 -0.36 -8.56 14.37
C PHE A 4 -0.03 -9.22 13.01
N PRO A 5 0.57 -8.47 12.06
CA PRO A 5 0.76 -7.02 12.02
C PRO A 5 -0.55 -6.28 11.67
N SER A 6 -0.64 -4.99 11.98
CA SER A 6 -1.85 -4.19 11.70
C SER A 6 -2.08 -4.00 10.19
N PHE A 7 -3.21 -4.50 9.71
CA PHE A 7 -3.65 -4.30 8.33
C PHE A 7 -3.93 -2.82 8.02
N HIS A 8 -4.61 -2.10 8.91
CA HIS A 8 -4.91 -0.67 8.75
C HIS A 8 -3.65 0.17 8.61
N ALA A 9 -2.63 -0.09 9.45
CA ALA A 9 -1.34 0.60 9.35
C ALA A 9 -0.61 0.28 8.04
N THR A 10 -0.61 -1.00 7.63
CA THR A 10 0.01 -1.43 6.38
C THR A 10 -0.62 -0.73 5.17
N LEU A 11 -1.95 -0.75 5.07
CA LEU A 11 -2.69 -0.15 3.95
C LEU A 11 -2.50 1.38 3.92
N ALA A 12 -2.56 2.03 5.07
CA ALA A 12 -2.36 3.46 5.18
C ALA A 12 -0.95 3.87 4.71
N ALA A 13 0.09 3.14 5.09
CA ALA A 13 1.45 3.39 4.62
C ALA A 13 1.58 3.22 3.09
N ILE A 14 0.95 2.19 2.53
CA ILE A 14 0.89 2.00 1.06
C ILE A 14 0.18 3.19 0.39
N PHE A 15 -0.92 3.68 0.95
CA PHE A 15 -1.65 4.82 0.40
C PHE A 15 -0.87 6.12 0.49
N ILE A 16 -0.12 6.38 1.56
CA ILE A 16 0.77 7.55 1.64
C ILE A 16 1.72 7.59 0.43
N TRP A 17 2.30 6.43 0.10
CA TRP A 17 3.16 6.28 -1.07
C TRP A 17 2.38 6.42 -2.38
N ALA A 18 1.26 5.70 -2.53
CA ALA A 18 0.49 5.67 -3.77
C ALA A 18 -0.11 7.03 -4.15
N PHE A 19 -0.57 7.83 -3.18
CA PHE A 19 -1.09 9.17 -3.40
C PHE A 19 -0.04 10.15 -3.94
N GLY A 20 1.25 9.83 -3.85
CA GLY A 20 2.31 10.60 -4.51
C GLY A 20 2.18 10.65 -6.04
N ALA A 21 1.48 9.70 -6.65
CA ALA A 21 1.22 9.68 -8.09
C ALA A 21 0.00 10.53 -8.52
N MET A 22 -0.77 11.08 -7.57
CA MET A 22 -2.03 11.80 -7.84
C MET A 22 -2.01 13.19 -7.19
N PRO A 23 -1.43 14.22 -7.84
CA PRO A 23 -1.16 15.52 -7.22
C PRO A 23 -2.39 16.19 -6.56
N ARG A 24 -3.56 16.06 -7.19
CA ARG A 24 -4.82 16.65 -6.70
C ARG A 24 -5.34 15.97 -5.42
N LEU A 25 -5.00 14.70 -5.21
CA LEU A 25 -5.42 13.90 -4.06
C LEU A 25 -4.28 13.67 -3.07
N ALA A 26 -3.06 14.09 -3.40
CA ALA A 26 -1.86 13.79 -2.62
C ALA A 26 -2.00 14.24 -1.17
N VAL A 27 -2.41 15.50 -0.96
CA VAL A 27 -2.56 16.08 0.37
C VAL A 27 -3.73 15.45 1.14
N PRO A 28 -4.99 15.50 0.68
CA PRO A 28 -6.12 14.94 1.44
C PRO A 28 -5.97 13.43 1.67
N GLY A 29 -5.45 12.69 0.69
CA GLY A 29 -5.24 11.26 0.79
C GLY A 29 -4.16 10.88 1.81
N ARG A 30 -3.03 11.60 1.83
CA ARG A 30 -1.98 11.39 2.84
C ARG A 30 -2.45 11.74 4.24
N VAL A 31 -3.18 12.85 4.39
CA VAL A 31 -3.76 13.24 5.68
C VAL A 31 -4.67 12.14 6.20
N TRP A 32 -5.59 11.64 5.37
CA TRP A 32 -6.48 10.55 5.75
C TRP A 32 -5.74 9.27 6.15
N ALA A 33 -4.69 8.90 5.41
CA ALA A 33 -3.86 7.75 5.74
C ALA A 33 -3.10 7.92 7.06
N VAL A 34 -2.55 9.10 7.32
CA VAL A 34 -1.91 9.42 8.62
C VAL A 34 -2.92 9.34 9.76
N LEU A 35 -4.12 9.90 9.58
CA LEU A 35 -5.20 9.80 10.56
C LEU A 35 -5.57 8.33 10.84
N THR A 36 -5.57 7.47 9.82
CA THR A 36 -5.82 6.04 9.98
C THR A 36 -4.75 5.36 10.85
N ILE A 37 -3.47 5.70 10.64
CA ILE A 37 -2.36 5.17 11.45
C ILE A 37 -2.53 5.58 12.92
N VAL A 38 -2.88 6.84 13.18
CA VAL A 38 -3.08 7.37 14.54
C VAL A 38 -4.34 6.80 15.19
N ALA A 39 -5.42 6.62 14.45
CA ALA A 39 -6.67 6.07 14.97
C ALA A 39 -6.54 4.59 15.35
N THR A 40 -5.64 3.84 14.70
CA THR A 40 -5.47 2.40 14.91
C THR A 40 -5.12 2.03 16.37
N PRO A 41 -4.11 2.62 17.03
CA PRO A 41 -3.83 2.35 18.44
C PRO A 41 -4.78 3.06 19.40
N VAL A 42 -5.40 4.18 19.00
CA VAL A 42 -6.28 4.97 19.87
C VAL A 42 -7.65 4.30 20.04
N PHE A 43 -8.20 3.74 18.96
CA PHE A 43 -9.56 3.20 18.93
C PHE A 43 -9.65 1.72 18.54
N GLY A 44 -8.64 1.17 17.86
CA GLY A 44 -8.71 -0.17 17.26
C GLY A 44 -8.40 -1.33 18.21
N GLY A 45 -8.06 -1.07 19.47
CA GLY A 45 -7.66 -2.11 20.43
C GLY A 45 -6.32 -2.78 20.11
N HIS A 46 -5.53 -2.18 19.20
CA HIS A 46 -4.22 -2.67 18.79
C HIS A 46 -3.11 -2.11 19.68
N TYR A 47 -2.13 -2.95 20.01
CA TYR A 47 -0.90 -2.46 20.64
C TYR A 47 -0.11 -1.65 19.61
N GLY A 48 0.62 -0.62 20.07
CA GLY A 48 1.47 0.18 19.17
C GLY A 48 2.46 -0.66 18.35
N VAL A 49 2.87 -1.83 18.85
CA VAL A 49 3.71 -2.79 18.14
C VAL A 49 3.06 -3.34 16.86
N ASP A 50 1.73 -3.54 16.86
CA ASP A 50 1.00 -4.01 15.68
C ASP A 50 1.07 -2.98 14.56
N VAL A 51 0.97 -1.70 14.93
CA VAL A 51 1.05 -0.56 14.00
C VAL A 51 2.45 -0.48 13.40
N ILE A 52 3.48 -0.52 14.24
CA ILE A 52 4.89 -0.47 13.80
C ILE A 52 5.19 -1.59 12.81
N MET A 53 4.76 -2.81 13.10
CA MET A 53 5.02 -3.95 12.22
C MET A 53 4.19 -3.90 10.94
N GLY A 54 3.00 -3.30 10.97
CA GLY A 54 2.25 -2.98 9.76
C GLY A 54 2.97 -1.96 8.87
N LEU A 55 3.58 -0.91 9.47
CA LEU A 55 4.39 0.06 8.71
C LEU A 55 5.61 -0.60 8.07
N PHE A 56 6.29 -1.51 8.78
CA PHE A 56 7.41 -2.28 8.21
C PHE A 56 7.00 -3.26 7.11
N LEU A 57 5.75 -3.74 7.11
CA LEU A 57 5.23 -4.63 6.07
C LEU A 57 4.92 -3.90 4.76
N ALA A 58 4.71 -2.59 4.78
CA ALA A 58 4.34 -1.84 3.57
C ALA A 58 5.41 -1.84 2.47
N PRO A 59 6.71 -1.55 2.72
CA PRO A 59 7.74 -1.61 1.68
C PRO A 59 7.85 -2.95 0.94
N PRO A 60 7.95 -4.13 1.60
CA PRO A 60 8.02 -5.41 0.88
C PRO A 60 6.74 -5.68 0.08
N ALA A 61 5.56 -5.27 0.57
CA ALA A 61 4.31 -5.38 -0.18
C ALA A 61 4.31 -4.52 -1.47
N ILE A 62 4.83 -3.29 -1.40
CA ILE A 62 5.00 -2.41 -2.57
C ILE A 62 5.98 -3.03 -3.56
N ILE A 63 7.10 -3.57 -3.09
CA ILE A 63 8.10 -4.21 -3.95
C ILE A 63 7.49 -5.44 -4.65
N ALA A 64 6.86 -6.34 -3.89
CA ALA A 64 6.22 -7.54 -4.42
C ALA A 64 5.14 -7.21 -5.46
N SER A 65 4.26 -6.24 -5.16
CA SER A 65 3.22 -5.81 -6.11
C SER A 65 3.83 -5.26 -7.40
N ARG A 66 4.86 -4.41 -7.32
CA ARG A 66 5.55 -3.91 -8.53
C ARG A 66 6.19 -5.03 -9.34
N HIS A 67 6.79 -6.04 -8.71
CA HIS A 67 7.34 -7.19 -9.43
C HIS A 67 6.25 -8.00 -10.14
N ILE A 68 5.13 -8.26 -9.46
CA ILE A 68 4.00 -9.01 -10.03
C ILE A 68 3.38 -8.25 -11.21
N THR A 69 3.11 -6.95 -11.06
CA THR A 69 2.49 -6.13 -12.11
C THR A 69 3.42 -5.95 -13.31
N ARG A 70 4.74 -5.81 -13.10
CA ARG A 70 5.72 -5.74 -14.20
C ARG A 70 5.75 -7.03 -15.02
N ARG A 71 5.76 -8.20 -14.37
CA ARG A 71 5.73 -9.51 -15.06
C ARG A 71 4.47 -9.68 -15.91
N ARG A 72 3.32 -9.19 -15.44
CA ARG A 72 2.05 -9.25 -16.18
C ARG A 72 1.95 -8.29 -17.37
N ARG A 73 2.79 -7.24 -17.44
CA ARG A 73 2.80 -6.29 -18.56
C ARG A 73 3.61 -6.79 -19.76
N ALA A 74 4.52 -7.75 -19.54
CA ALA A 74 5.41 -8.30 -20.55
C ALA A 74 4.78 -9.23 -21.63
N PRO A 75 3.60 -9.87 -21.47
CA PRO A 75 3.08 -10.77 -22.50
C PRO A 75 2.34 -10.10 -23.68
N HIS A 76 1.79 -8.88 -23.53
CA HIS A 76 0.84 -8.37 -24.52
C HIS A 76 1.50 -7.76 -25.78
N LEU A 77 2.78 -7.36 -25.72
CA LEU A 77 3.46 -6.72 -26.87
C LEU A 77 3.89 -7.70 -27.98
N MET A 78 3.84 -9.02 -27.73
CA MET A 78 4.22 -10.03 -28.73
C MET A 78 3.05 -10.44 -29.65
N ASP A 79 1.79 -10.22 -29.26
CA ASP A 79 0.62 -10.58 -30.07
C ASP A 79 0.25 -9.52 -31.13
N SER A 80 0.72 -8.28 -30.97
CA SER A 80 0.45 -7.19 -31.93
C SER A 80 1.53 -7.03 -33.02
N ALA A 81 2.54 -7.91 -33.05
CA ALA A 81 3.69 -7.82 -33.97
C ALA A 81 3.62 -8.81 -35.15
N LEU A 82 2.51 -9.53 -35.36
CA LEU A 82 2.30 -10.34 -36.55
C LEU A 82 1.60 -9.52 -37.65
N PRO A 83 2.30 -9.14 -38.73
CA PRO A 83 1.63 -8.59 -39.91
C PRO A 83 0.78 -9.66 -40.58
N ALA A 84 -0.45 -9.29 -40.95
CA ALA A 84 -1.36 -10.05 -41.82
C ALA A 84 -0.97 -9.91 -43.29
#